data_AF-A0A518G7H1-F1
#
_entry.id   AF-A0A518G7H1-F1
#
_cell.length_a   1.000
_cell.length_b   1.000
_cell.length_c   1.000
_cell.angle_alpha   90.00
_cell.angle_beta   90.00
_cell.angle_gamma   90.00
#
_symmetry.space_group_name_H-M   'P 1'
#
loop_
_entity.id
_entity.type
_entity.pdbx_description
1 polymer ?
#
loop_
_entity_poly.entity_id
_entity_poly.type
_entity_poly.pdbx_seq_one_letter_code
_entity_poly.pdbx_strand_id
1 'polypeptide(L)'
;MVNKTLFQSSTSVLPRATIVNEAGGPAYKLSAKHALAQMAATGTFGNVYDPSAQNQLDAMRKPIKRSTNSEFLARLAAYSRERAYMKDIAAALLAVLSTRDTKLMHQVFDRVVENGRVLRTVFQMTRSGQIVCKGQPSSHQGAFSRWLNHASVAKLLPARIGNDPNLQYCLPCLV
;
A
#
# COMPACT_ATOMS: atom_id res chain seq x y z
N MET A 1 -51.98 20.16 18.42
CA MET A 1 -50.89 20.69 17.56
C MET A 1 -49.61 19.94 17.91
N VAL A 2 -48.81 19.53 16.92
CA VAL A 2 -47.57 18.78 17.17
C VAL A 2 -46.52 19.67 17.85
N ASN A 3 -45.83 19.13 18.84
CA ASN A 3 -44.80 19.86 19.57
C ASN A 3 -43.54 20.01 18.69
N LYS A 4 -43.37 21.21 18.12
CA LYS A 4 -42.30 21.47 17.14
C LYS A 4 -40.88 21.40 17.73
N THR A 5 -40.71 21.48 19.05
CA THR A 5 -39.39 21.28 19.70
C THR A 5 -39.06 19.80 19.89
N LEU A 6 -40.07 18.93 20.09
CA LEU A 6 -39.88 17.47 20.18
C LEU A 6 -39.79 16.78 18.81
N PHE A 7 -40.49 17.29 17.80
CA PHE A 7 -40.53 16.72 16.45
C PHE A 7 -39.75 17.57 15.43
N GLN A 8 -38.70 18.25 15.89
CA GLN A 8 -37.74 18.95 15.02
C GLN A 8 -36.87 17.92 14.30
N SER A 9 -36.75 18.00 12.97
CA SER A 9 -35.84 17.12 12.24
C SER A 9 -34.40 17.40 12.70
N SER A 10 -33.67 16.37 13.10
CA SER A 10 -32.29 16.46 13.62
C SER A 10 -31.25 16.81 12.55
N THR A 11 -31.67 17.41 11.44
CA THR A 11 -30.86 17.77 10.27
C THR A 11 -29.72 18.74 10.61
N SER A 12 -29.74 19.35 11.81
CA SER A 12 -28.80 20.38 12.27
C SER A 12 -27.60 19.87 13.07
N VAL A 13 -27.51 18.59 13.44
CA VAL A 13 -26.42 18.09 14.34
C VAL A 13 -25.27 17.43 13.57
N LEU A 14 -25.44 17.20 12.27
CA LEU A 14 -24.38 16.62 11.46
C LEU A 14 -23.35 17.70 11.09
N PRO A 15 -22.05 17.44 11.24
CA PRO A 15 -21.02 18.40 10.85
C PRO A 15 -21.21 18.79 9.38
N ARG A 16 -20.94 20.05 9.03
CA ARG A 16 -21.07 20.48 7.63
C ARG A 16 -20.01 19.77 6.79
N ALA A 17 -20.42 19.25 5.63
CA ALA A 17 -19.51 18.67 4.63
C ALA A 17 -18.36 19.65 4.33
N THR A 18 -17.14 19.15 4.34
CA THR A 18 -15.92 19.97 4.27
C THR A 18 -15.35 20.00 2.86
N ILE A 19 -15.68 19.01 2.03
CA ILE A 19 -15.16 18.84 0.68
C ILE A 19 -16.25 18.30 -0.26
N VAL A 20 -15.95 18.24 -1.54
CA VAL A 20 -16.75 17.56 -2.56
C VAL A 20 -15.99 16.29 -2.97
N ASN A 21 -16.68 15.16 -3.12
CA ASN A 21 -16.08 13.92 -3.60
C ASN A 21 -15.87 13.94 -5.12
N GLU A 22 -15.26 12.88 -5.67
CA GLU A 22 -14.98 12.79 -7.10
C GLU A 22 -16.25 12.71 -7.96
N ALA A 23 -17.37 12.27 -7.38
CA ALA A 23 -18.70 12.24 -8.00
C ALA A 23 -19.50 13.56 -7.88
N GLY A 24 -18.89 14.64 -7.36
CA GLY A 24 -19.55 15.95 -7.24
C GLY A 24 -20.50 16.10 -6.04
N GLY A 25 -20.59 15.11 -5.15
CA GLY A 25 -21.40 15.14 -3.93
C GLY A 25 -20.65 15.69 -2.71
N PRO A 26 -21.37 16.27 -1.72
CA PRO A 26 -20.77 16.77 -0.48
C PRO A 26 -20.19 15.61 0.36
N ALA A 27 -18.97 15.79 0.88
CA ALA A 27 -18.24 14.78 1.63
C ALA A 27 -17.39 15.37 2.76
N TYR A 28 -16.87 14.49 3.62
CA TYR A 28 -16.01 14.84 4.75
C TYR A 28 -14.56 14.57 4.44
N LYS A 29 -13.68 15.49 4.85
CA LYS A 29 -12.24 15.32 4.66
C LYS A 29 -11.72 14.27 5.62
N LEU A 30 -11.18 13.19 5.09
CA LEU A 30 -10.54 12.15 5.88
C LEU A 30 -9.20 12.64 6.44
N SER A 31 -8.87 12.19 7.65
CA SER A 31 -7.52 12.37 8.19
C SER A 31 -6.50 11.60 7.35
N ALA A 32 -5.24 12.05 7.32
CA ALA A 32 -4.22 11.40 6.49
C ALA A 32 -4.03 9.91 6.83
N LYS A 33 -4.09 9.55 8.13
CA LYS A 33 -4.02 8.15 8.57
C LYS A 33 -5.24 7.34 8.14
N HIS A 34 -6.43 7.92 8.23
CA HIS A 34 -7.66 7.23 7.84
C HIS A 34 -7.74 7.02 6.33
N ALA A 35 -7.41 8.05 5.53
CA ALA A 35 -7.37 7.95 4.07
C ALA A 35 -6.39 6.85 3.62
N LEU A 36 -5.22 6.77 4.25
CA LEU A 36 -4.23 5.75 3.96
C LEU A 36 -4.69 4.35 4.42
N ALA A 37 -5.35 4.25 5.57
CA ALA A 37 -5.91 2.98 6.05
C ALA A 37 -7.02 2.46 5.14
N GLN A 38 -7.92 3.34 4.70
CA GLN A 38 -8.96 3.01 3.73
C GLN A 38 -8.34 2.53 2.43
N MET A 39 -7.36 3.27 1.90
CA MET A 39 -6.63 2.85 0.70
C MET A 39 -5.95 1.49 0.88
N ALA A 40 -5.35 1.20 2.04
CA ALA A 40 -4.73 -0.08 2.31
C ALA A 40 -5.72 -1.25 2.46
N ALA A 41 -6.98 -0.95 2.76
CA ALA A 41 -8.04 -1.94 2.91
C ALA A 41 -8.86 -2.16 1.63
N THR A 42 -9.02 -1.13 0.79
CA THR A 42 -9.96 -1.16 -0.35
C THR A 42 -9.39 -0.62 -1.66
N GLY A 43 -8.20 -0.02 -1.64
CA GLY A 43 -7.62 0.59 -2.82
C GLY A 43 -7.12 -0.45 -3.84
N THR A 44 -6.96 -0.01 -5.08
CA THR A 44 -6.34 -0.78 -6.17
C THR A 44 -5.53 0.18 -7.04
N PHE A 45 -4.44 -0.29 -7.66
CA PHE A 45 -3.66 0.49 -8.63
C PHE A 45 -4.07 0.18 -10.08
N GLY A 46 -5.35 0.34 -10.39
CA GLY A 46 -5.93 0.00 -11.69
C GLY A 46 -6.87 1.07 -12.20
N ASN A 47 -7.30 0.95 -13.47
CA ASN A 47 -8.37 1.76 -14.03
C ASN A 47 -9.70 1.40 -13.35
N VAL A 48 -9.96 2.03 -12.21
CA VAL A 48 -11.28 2.08 -11.59
C VAL A 48 -11.99 3.32 -12.14
N TYR A 49 -13.28 3.45 -11.85
CA TYR A 49 -14.14 4.59 -12.21
C TYR A 49 -13.52 5.98 -11.90
N ASP A 50 -12.61 6.04 -10.92
CA ASP A 50 -11.88 7.23 -10.44
C ASP A 50 -10.42 7.26 -10.92
N PRO A 51 -9.76 8.43 -10.95
CA PRO A 51 -8.88 8.85 -12.03
C PRO A 51 -7.57 8.03 -12.13
N SER A 52 -6.87 8.20 -13.26
CA SER A 52 -5.70 7.43 -13.72
C SER A 52 -4.82 6.83 -12.60
N ALA A 53 -4.22 5.66 -12.85
CA ALA A 53 -3.36 4.96 -11.88
C ALA A 53 -2.29 5.85 -11.20
N GLN A 54 -1.86 6.93 -11.85
CA GLN A 54 -0.97 7.94 -11.29
C GLN A 54 -1.58 8.72 -10.11
N ASN A 55 -2.87 9.07 -10.19
CA ASN A 55 -3.57 9.78 -9.14
C ASN A 55 -3.75 8.92 -7.88
N GLN A 56 -3.98 7.62 -8.04
CA GLN A 56 -4.04 6.66 -6.93
C GLN A 56 -2.67 6.54 -6.23
N LEU A 57 -1.58 6.49 -7.00
CA LEU A 57 -0.22 6.52 -6.45
C LEU A 57 0.06 7.82 -5.69
N ASP A 58 -0.35 8.97 -6.22
CA ASP A 58 -0.17 10.25 -5.55
C ASP A 58 -1.06 10.39 -4.31
N ALA A 59 -2.27 9.86 -4.35
CA ALA A 59 -3.18 9.78 -3.21
C ALA A 59 -2.62 8.91 -2.09
N MET A 60 -1.80 7.89 -2.41
CA MET A 60 -1.00 7.17 -1.42
C MET A 60 0.19 8.00 -0.93
N ARG A 61 0.99 8.60 -1.82
CA ARG A 61 2.24 9.29 -1.44
C ARG A 61 2.02 10.52 -0.58
N LYS A 62 0.99 11.31 -0.88
CA LYS A 62 0.67 12.57 -0.18
C LYS A 62 0.49 12.36 1.35
N PRO A 63 -0.36 11.44 1.85
CA PRO A 63 -0.49 11.19 3.28
C PRO A 63 0.78 10.60 3.90
N ILE A 64 1.50 9.74 3.16
CA ILE A 64 2.76 9.17 3.66
C ILE A 64 3.81 10.25 3.92
N LYS A 65 3.97 11.22 3.00
CA LYS A 65 4.89 12.36 3.13
C LYS A 65 4.52 13.30 4.29
N ARG A 66 3.24 13.46 4.61
CA ARG A 66 2.76 14.52 5.51
C ARG A 66 3.01 14.29 7.01
N SER A 67 3.24 13.05 7.48
CA SER A 67 3.72 12.70 8.85
C SER A 67 3.21 11.32 9.31
N THR A 68 3.34 10.29 8.47
CA THR A 68 2.98 8.94 8.92
C THR A 68 4.19 8.24 9.55
N ASN A 69 4.07 7.87 10.83
CA ASN A 69 5.09 7.10 11.57
C ASN A 69 5.40 5.78 10.83
N SER A 70 6.68 5.43 10.70
CA SER A 70 7.15 4.17 10.10
C SER A 70 6.52 2.94 10.75
N GLU A 71 6.29 2.96 12.07
CA GLU A 71 5.63 1.86 12.77
C GLU A 71 4.18 1.64 12.30
N PHE A 72 3.45 2.73 12.05
CA PHE A 72 2.09 2.66 11.51
C PHE A 72 2.10 2.12 10.08
N LEU A 73 3.05 2.55 9.25
CA LEU A 73 3.20 2.01 7.89
C LEU A 73 3.51 0.51 7.91
N ALA A 74 4.37 0.07 8.84
CA ALA A 74 4.73 -1.34 9.00
C ALA A 74 3.52 -2.19 9.40
N ARG A 75 2.76 -1.74 10.42
CA ARG A 75 1.50 -2.39 10.82
C ARG A 75 0.47 -2.39 9.71
N LEU A 76 0.37 -1.30 8.96
CA LEU A 76 -0.58 -1.20 7.87
C LEU A 76 -0.23 -2.09 6.68
N ALA A 77 1.06 -2.22 6.34
CA ALA A 77 1.51 -3.13 5.31
C ALA A 77 1.16 -4.59 5.66
N ALA A 78 1.42 -4.99 6.91
CA ALA A 78 1.02 -6.31 7.41
C ALA A 78 -0.50 -6.50 7.39
N TYR A 79 -1.28 -5.52 7.88
CA TYR A 79 -2.74 -5.58 7.86
C TYR A 79 -3.31 -5.68 6.44
N SER A 80 -2.78 -4.88 5.52
CA SER A 80 -3.17 -4.86 4.12
C SER A 80 -3.02 -6.24 3.48
N ARG A 81 -1.95 -6.96 3.85
CA ARG A 81 -1.72 -8.33 3.37
C ARG A 81 -2.58 -9.36 4.09
N GLU A 82 -2.53 -9.40 5.42
CA GLU A 82 -3.08 -10.49 6.23
C GLU A 82 -4.60 -10.42 6.39
N ARG A 83 -5.18 -9.21 6.38
CA ARG A 83 -6.60 -8.98 6.66
C ARG A 83 -7.37 -8.44 5.46
N ALA A 84 -6.77 -7.54 4.69
CA ALA A 84 -7.41 -6.99 3.49
C ALA A 84 -7.06 -7.76 2.21
N TYR A 85 -6.13 -8.73 2.27
CA TYR A 85 -5.70 -9.56 1.14
C TYR A 85 -5.16 -8.79 -0.07
N MET A 86 -4.77 -7.54 0.13
CA MET A 86 -4.24 -6.67 -0.91
C MET A 86 -2.82 -7.08 -1.28
N LYS A 87 -2.46 -6.88 -2.54
CA LYS A 87 -1.14 -7.24 -3.10
C LYS A 87 -0.33 -5.99 -3.37
N ASP A 88 -0.86 -5.11 -4.22
CA ASP A 88 -0.07 -4.02 -4.78
C ASP A 88 0.14 -2.89 -3.75
N ILE A 89 -0.86 -2.59 -2.92
CA ILE A 89 -0.70 -1.59 -1.85
C ILE A 89 0.23 -2.08 -0.76
N ALA A 90 0.12 -3.34 -0.34
CA ALA A 90 1.03 -3.93 0.63
C ALA A 90 2.48 -3.87 0.12
N ALA A 91 2.69 -4.19 -1.17
CA ALA A 91 3.98 -4.06 -1.83
C ALA A 91 4.49 -2.60 -1.88
N ALA A 92 3.62 -1.64 -2.20
CA ALA A 92 3.97 -0.23 -2.23
C ALA A 92 4.34 0.32 -0.85
N LEU A 93 3.59 -0.03 0.20
CA LEU A 93 3.90 0.36 1.57
C LEU A 93 5.25 -0.23 2.03
N LEU A 94 5.52 -1.48 1.68
CA LEU A 94 6.81 -2.13 1.96
C LEU A 94 7.98 -1.44 1.21
N ALA A 95 7.76 -1.05 -0.04
CA ALA A 95 8.73 -0.29 -0.83
C ALA A 95 8.96 1.12 -0.26
N VAL A 96 7.97 1.77 0.35
CA VAL A 96 8.20 3.04 1.06
C VAL A 96 9.01 2.80 2.34
N LEU A 97 8.69 1.75 3.10
CA LEU A 97 9.38 1.44 4.36
C LEU A 97 10.87 1.19 4.17
N SER A 98 11.29 0.59 3.07
CA SER A 98 12.72 0.34 2.83
C SER A 98 13.60 1.60 2.76
N THR A 99 13.00 2.74 2.40
CA THR A 99 13.69 4.03 2.35
C THR A 99 13.67 4.76 3.68
N ARG A 100 12.68 4.45 4.53
CA ARG A 100 12.43 5.14 5.80
C ARG A 100 13.03 4.43 6.99
N ASP A 101 12.82 3.12 7.07
CA ASP A 101 13.25 2.27 8.16
C ASP A 101 13.46 0.83 7.67
N THR A 102 14.72 0.52 7.38
CA THR A 102 15.13 -0.80 6.89
C THR A 102 14.91 -1.91 7.91
N LYS A 103 14.97 -1.61 9.21
CA LYS A 103 14.76 -2.58 10.28
C LYS A 103 13.30 -3.02 10.32
N LEU A 104 12.37 -2.05 10.32
CA LEU A 104 10.94 -2.34 10.28
C LEU A 104 10.53 -3.01 8.96
N MET A 105 11.12 -2.60 7.84
CA MET A 105 10.90 -3.26 6.56
C MET A 105 11.27 -4.74 6.63
N HIS A 106 12.43 -5.09 7.18
CA HIS A 106 12.84 -6.49 7.33
C HIS A 106 11.94 -7.29 8.26
N GLN A 107 11.46 -6.70 9.37
CA GLN A 107 10.55 -7.38 10.30
C GLN A 107 9.19 -7.72 9.67
N VAL A 108 8.69 -6.87 8.77
CA VAL A 108 7.38 -7.05 8.13
C VAL A 108 7.49 -7.74 6.77
N PHE A 109 8.69 -7.86 6.20
CA PHE A 109 8.93 -8.42 4.87
C PHE A 109 8.30 -9.80 4.70
N ASP A 110 8.59 -10.75 5.60
CA ASP A 110 8.12 -12.14 5.48
C ASP A 110 6.60 -12.26 5.68
N ARG A 111 5.99 -11.30 6.39
CA ARG A 111 4.53 -11.23 6.59
C ARG A 111 3.81 -10.69 5.36
N VAL A 112 4.44 -9.78 4.62
CA VAL A 112 3.86 -9.19 3.40
C VAL A 112 4.14 -10.06 2.18
N VAL A 113 5.36 -10.58 2.05
CA VAL A 113 5.84 -11.32 0.89
C VAL A 113 5.67 -12.82 1.09
N GLU A 114 4.42 -13.28 0.99
CA GLU A 114 4.11 -14.70 1.19
C GLU A 114 4.43 -15.56 -0.05
N ASN A 115 4.34 -14.98 -1.24
CA ASN A 115 4.47 -15.68 -2.52
C ASN A 115 5.30 -14.88 -3.53
N GLY A 116 5.74 -15.58 -4.57
CA GLY A 116 6.55 -14.97 -5.64
C GLY A 116 5.84 -13.92 -6.48
N ARG A 117 4.50 -13.84 -6.45
CA ARG A 117 3.78 -12.75 -7.13
C ARG A 117 4.01 -11.43 -6.40
N VAL A 118 3.82 -11.39 -5.07
CA VAL A 118 4.06 -10.19 -4.27
C VAL A 118 5.55 -9.81 -4.32
N LEU A 119 6.46 -10.79 -4.27
CA LEU A 119 7.91 -10.57 -4.41
C LEU A 119 8.23 -9.78 -5.70
N ARG A 120 7.70 -10.24 -6.84
CA ARG A 120 7.87 -9.60 -8.14
C ARG A 120 7.27 -8.20 -8.20
N THR A 121 6.07 -8.01 -7.63
CA THR A 121 5.43 -6.70 -7.55
C THR A 121 6.30 -5.71 -6.76
N VAL A 122 6.84 -6.12 -5.60
CA VAL A 122 7.75 -5.27 -4.80
C VAL A 122 8.99 -4.93 -5.62
N PHE A 123 9.61 -5.92 -6.27
CA PHE A 123 10.79 -5.70 -7.11
C PHE A 123 10.52 -4.71 -8.24
N GLN A 124 9.40 -4.87 -8.96
CA GLN A 124 9.01 -3.96 -10.04
C GLN A 124 8.76 -2.55 -9.53
N MET A 125 8.08 -2.41 -8.40
CA MET A 125 7.81 -1.12 -7.76
C MET A 125 9.10 -0.41 -7.33
N THR A 126 10.04 -1.13 -6.72
CA THR A 126 11.36 -0.61 -6.38
C THR A 126 12.14 -0.20 -7.64
N ARG A 127 12.18 -1.04 -8.68
CA ARG A 127 12.89 -0.74 -9.93
C ARG A 127 12.30 0.43 -10.71
N SER A 128 10.98 0.58 -10.67
CA SER A 128 10.27 1.64 -11.41
C SER A 128 10.73 3.05 -11.03
N GLY A 129 11.29 3.22 -9.82
CA GLY A 129 11.70 4.52 -9.30
C GLY A 129 10.52 5.44 -8.98
N GLN A 130 9.28 4.93 -9.09
CA GLN A 130 8.09 5.71 -8.85
C GLN A 130 7.89 5.90 -7.33
N ILE A 131 8.06 4.85 -6.54
CA ILE A 131 7.85 4.88 -5.08
C ILE A 131 9.14 5.24 -4.33
N VAL A 132 10.29 4.75 -4.82
CA VAL A 132 11.63 4.93 -4.24
C VAL A 132 12.49 5.70 -5.24
N CYS A 133 13.41 6.55 -4.79
CA CYS A 133 14.33 7.25 -5.70
C CYS A 133 15.20 6.26 -6.48
N LYS A 134 15.36 6.47 -7.80
CA LYS A 134 16.27 5.66 -8.64
C LYS A 134 17.69 5.74 -8.08
N GLY A 135 18.36 4.60 -7.92
CA GLY A 135 19.76 4.52 -7.49
C GLY A 135 20.02 4.27 -6.00
N GLN A 136 18.99 3.91 -5.21
CA GLN A 136 19.15 3.64 -3.78
C GLN A 136 19.62 2.18 -3.53
N PRO A 137 20.77 1.95 -2.86
CA PRO A 137 21.40 0.63 -2.79
C PRO A 137 20.92 -0.32 -1.66
N SER A 138 21.03 -1.62 -1.96
CA SER A 138 21.26 -2.85 -1.15
C SER A 138 20.31 -3.35 -0.05
N SER A 139 19.51 -2.54 0.66
CA SER A 139 18.71 -3.10 1.78
C SER A 139 17.65 -4.10 1.32
N HIS A 140 17.09 -3.85 0.14
CA HIS A 140 16.15 -4.75 -0.52
C HIS A 140 16.80 -6.07 -0.89
N GLN A 141 18.00 -6.03 -1.46
CA GLN A 141 18.69 -7.20 -1.99
C GLN A 141 18.87 -8.26 -0.91
N GLY A 142 19.32 -7.86 0.29
CA GLY A 142 19.42 -8.77 1.43
C GLY A 142 18.07 -9.43 1.80
N ALA A 143 16.95 -8.71 1.75
CA ALA A 143 15.63 -9.28 2.01
C ALA A 143 15.19 -10.26 0.91
N PHE A 144 15.38 -9.89 -0.36
CA PHE A 144 15.07 -10.75 -1.51
C PHE A 144 15.90 -12.03 -1.50
N SER A 145 17.22 -11.94 -1.22
CA SER A 145 18.11 -13.11 -1.12
C SER A 145 17.69 -14.03 0.01
N ARG A 146 17.41 -13.48 1.21
CA ARG A 146 16.94 -14.29 2.35
C ARG A 146 15.65 -15.01 2.03
N TRP A 147 14.68 -14.34 1.39
CA TRP A 147 13.42 -14.96 1.00
C TRP A 147 13.64 -16.11 0.02
N LEU A 148 14.46 -15.91 -1.02
CA LEU A 148 14.74 -16.95 -2.02
C LEU A 148 15.48 -18.15 -1.41
N ASN A 149 16.43 -17.90 -0.51
CA ASN A 149 17.20 -18.94 0.16
C ASN A 149 16.35 -19.76 1.16
N HIS A 150 15.31 -19.15 1.74
CA HIS A 150 14.44 -19.80 2.74
C HIS A 150 13.13 -20.32 2.15
N ALA A 151 12.78 -19.94 0.92
CA ALA A 151 11.54 -20.35 0.28
C ALA A 151 11.58 -21.85 -0.06
N SER A 152 10.54 -22.57 0.34
CA SER A 152 10.38 -23.98 -0.03
C SER A 152 10.15 -24.14 -1.53
N VAL A 153 10.44 -25.33 -2.06
CA VAL A 153 10.18 -25.67 -3.47
C VAL A 153 8.72 -25.39 -3.86
N ALA A 154 7.78 -25.68 -2.96
CA ALA A 154 6.35 -25.40 -3.15
C ALA A 154 6.02 -23.91 -3.31
N LYS A 155 6.82 -22.99 -2.73
CA LYS A 155 6.69 -21.53 -2.95
C LYS A 155 7.42 -21.07 -4.21
N LEU A 156 8.55 -21.70 -4.54
CA LEU A 156 9.39 -21.33 -5.68
C LEU A 156 8.80 -21.75 -7.04
N LEU A 157 8.17 -22.91 -7.14
CA LEU A 157 7.54 -23.39 -8.36
C LEU A 157 6.46 -22.42 -8.90
N PRO A 158 5.45 -22.00 -8.11
CA PRO A 158 4.47 -21.01 -8.56
C PRO A 158 5.08 -19.62 -8.70
N ALA A 159 6.16 -19.30 -7.97
CA ALA A 159 6.88 -18.04 -8.13
C ALA A 159 7.53 -17.89 -9.51
N ARG A 160 7.96 -19.00 -10.13
CA ARG A 160 8.47 -19.02 -11.51
C ARG A 160 7.40 -18.75 -12.56
N ILE A 161 6.13 -18.97 -12.24
CA ILE A 161 5.03 -18.85 -13.20
C ILE A 161 4.61 -17.37 -13.32
N GLY A 162 4.71 -16.83 -14.53
CA GLY A 162 4.27 -15.47 -14.91
C GLY A 162 5.41 -14.60 -15.43
N ASN A 163 5.06 -13.68 -16.32
CA ASN A 163 5.98 -12.77 -16.99
C ASN A 163 5.89 -11.38 -16.33
N ASP A 164 7.01 -10.66 -16.25
CA ASP A 164 7.08 -9.23 -15.88
C ASP A 164 6.91 -8.86 -14.39
N PRO A 165 8.01 -8.81 -13.61
CA PRO A 165 9.36 -9.32 -13.90
C PRO A 165 9.42 -10.84 -13.71
N ASN A 166 10.20 -11.56 -14.52
CA ASN A 166 10.41 -12.98 -14.25
C ASN A 166 11.30 -13.18 -13.01
N LEU A 167 11.19 -14.33 -12.35
CA LEU A 167 11.99 -14.62 -11.14
C LEU A 167 13.49 -14.64 -11.43
N GLN A 168 13.88 -15.02 -12.67
CA GLN A 168 15.27 -15.08 -13.10
C GLN A 168 15.92 -13.69 -13.17
N TYR A 169 15.18 -12.66 -13.56
CA TYR A 169 15.60 -11.26 -13.60
C TYR A 169 15.81 -10.69 -12.19
N CYS A 170 15.20 -11.29 -11.18
CA CYS A 170 15.39 -10.88 -9.79
C CYS A 170 16.69 -11.43 -9.18
N LEU A 171 17.26 -12.52 -9.72
CA LEU A 171 18.46 -13.19 -9.23
C LEU A 171 19.77 -12.40 -9.41
N PRO A 172 20.09 -11.82 -10.59
CA PRO A 172 21.37 -11.13 -10.79
C PRO A 172 21.46 -9.79 -10.07
N CYS A 173 20.35 -9.26 -9.54
CA CYS A 173 20.36 -8.09 -8.67
C CYS A 173 20.69 -8.42 -7.21
N LEU A 174 21.10 -9.63 -6.87
CA LEU A 174 21.37 -10.10 -5.50
C LEU A 174 22.86 -10.42 -5.25
N VAL A 175 23.69 -10.28 -6.27
CA VAL A 175 25.16 -10.35 -6.22
C VAL A 175 25.70 -8.93 -6.43
#